data_AF-A0A7J8SU31-F1
#
_entry.id   AF-A0A7J8SU31-F1
#
_cell.length_a   1.000
_cell.length_b   1.000
_cell.length_c   1.000
_cell.angle_alpha   90.00
_cell.angle_beta   90.00
_cell.angle_gamma   90.00
#
_symmetry.space_group_name_H-M   'P 1'
#
loop_
_entity.id
_entity.type
_entity.pdbx_description
1 polymer ?
#
loop_
_entity_poly.entity_id
_entity_poly.type
_entity_poly.pdbx_seq_one_letter_code
_entity_poly.pdbx_strand_id
1 'polypeptide(L)'
;MEMMKLKPSFARKLNQQYLSPLHLAVRKGHRRMVLHFLEIDKDLIHAKGKNGNTPLHIISEVGNNNGLLDRFLKICPQSIRAVTIKNRNALHIVVENDRPDVLQVLIQTLYQSGWLDGIGYCKTV
;
A
#
# COMPACT_ATOMS: atom_id res chain seq x y z
N MET A 1 14.37 -12.29 -12.34
CA MET A 1 14.52 -11.61 -11.03
C MET A 1 15.96 -11.48 -10.55
N GLU A 2 16.93 -12.19 -11.16
CA GLU A 2 18.37 -12.00 -10.92
C GLU A 2 18.83 -10.53 -10.99
N MET A 3 18.27 -9.73 -11.90
CA MET A 3 18.63 -8.31 -12.02
C MET A 3 18.45 -7.47 -10.74
N MET A 4 17.49 -7.81 -9.86
CA MET A 4 17.29 -7.05 -8.61
C MET A 4 18.27 -7.43 -7.51
N LYS A 5 18.76 -8.67 -7.51
CA LYS A 5 19.86 -9.08 -6.61
C LYS A 5 21.16 -8.40 -7.03
N LEU A 6 21.38 -8.30 -8.34
CA LEU A 6 22.57 -7.67 -8.91
C LEU A 6 22.57 -6.14 -8.73
N LYS A 7 21.41 -5.48 -8.81
CA LYS A 7 21.29 -4.03 -8.62
C LYS A 7 19.97 -3.63 -7.93
N PRO A 8 19.93 -3.64 -6.58
CA PRO A 8 18.72 -3.36 -5.81
C PRO A 8 18.12 -1.97 -6.08
N SER A 9 18.96 -0.97 -6.41
CA SER A 9 18.50 0.38 -6.74
C SER A 9 17.56 0.44 -7.94
N PHE A 10 17.58 -0.56 -8.82
CA PHE A 10 16.65 -0.65 -9.95
C PHE A 10 15.20 -0.84 -9.49
N ALA A 11 14.98 -1.52 -8.36
CA ALA A 11 13.65 -1.75 -7.78
C ALA A 11 12.95 -0.46 -7.33
N ARG A 12 13.71 0.61 -7.11
CA ARG A 12 13.22 1.94 -6.72
C ARG A 12 13.16 2.93 -7.88
N LYS A 13 13.76 2.59 -9.02
CA LYS A 13 13.79 3.48 -10.18
C LYS A 13 12.38 3.65 -10.74
N LEU A 14 11.98 4.91 -10.93
CA LEU A 14 10.66 5.23 -11.47
C LEU A 14 10.71 5.25 -13.00
N ASN A 15 9.62 4.82 -13.63
CA ASN A 15 9.41 5.01 -15.06
C ASN A 15 8.91 6.45 -15.37
N GLN A 16 8.62 6.75 -16.64
CA GLN A 16 8.09 8.06 -17.08
C GLN A 16 6.72 8.42 -16.46
N GLN A 17 5.98 7.44 -15.94
CA GLN A 17 4.73 7.67 -15.21
C GLN A 17 4.96 7.86 -13.70
N TYR A 18 6.21 7.96 -13.26
CA TYR A 18 6.61 8.00 -11.85
C TYR A 18 6.20 6.77 -11.06
N LEU A 19 6.23 5.58 -11.67
CA LEU A 19 5.89 4.31 -11.02
C LEU A 19 7.13 3.44 -10.86
N SER A 20 7.33 2.88 -9.67
CA SER A 20 8.36 1.86 -9.44
C SER A 20 7.92 0.50 -10.01
N PRO A 21 8.85 -0.44 -10.23
CA PRO A 21 8.52 -1.83 -10.56
C PRO A 21 7.45 -2.44 -9.65
N LEU A 22 7.48 -2.16 -8.34
CA LEU A 22 6.47 -2.66 -7.40
C LEU A 22 5.08 -2.06 -7.66
N HIS A 23 4.97 -0.77 -7.95
CA HIS A 23 3.68 -0.15 -8.33
C HIS A 23 3.09 -0.82 -9.56
N LEU A 24 3.91 -1.09 -10.58
CA LEU A 24 3.48 -1.75 -11.80
C LEU A 24 3.02 -3.19 -11.54
N ALA A 25 3.76 -3.94 -10.73
CA ALA A 25 3.41 -5.32 -10.38
C ALA A 25 2.09 -5.37 -9.59
N VAL A 26 1.86 -4.45 -8.65
CA VAL A 26 0.59 -4.31 -7.93
C VAL A 26 -0.54 -3.96 -8.89
N ARG A 27 -0.38 -2.91 -9.71
CA ARG A 27 -1.42 -2.46 -10.65
C ARG A 27 -1.82 -3.52 -11.68
N LYS A 28 -0.89 -4.39 -12.06
CA LYS A 28 -1.13 -5.51 -12.99
C LYS A 28 -1.59 -6.80 -12.28
N GLY A 29 -1.69 -6.80 -10.95
CA GLY A 29 -2.07 -7.99 -10.19
C GLY A 29 -1.02 -9.10 -10.21
N HIS A 30 0.25 -8.81 -10.52
CA HIS A 30 1.32 -9.80 -10.59
C HIS A 30 1.79 -10.22 -9.18
N ARG A 31 0.93 -10.95 -8.44
CA ARG A 31 1.14 -11.32 -7.03
C ARG A 31 2.52 -11.92 -6.76
N ARG A 32 2.94 -12.92 -7.55
CA ARG A 32 4.24 -13.59 -7.37
C ARG A 32 5.41 -12.60 -7.49
N MET A 33 5.30 -11.62 -8.38
CA MET A 33 6.33 -10.58 -8.52
C MET A 33 6.36 -9.64 -7.33
N VAL A 34 5.19 -9.23 -6.85
CA VAL A 34 5.06 -8.39 -5.66
C VAL A 34 5.69 -9.06 -4.44
N LEU A 35 5.39 -10.34 -4.20
CA LEU A 35 5.98 -11.09 -3.09
C LEU A 35 7.50 -11.15 -3.20
N HIS A 36 8.04 -11.45 -4.38
CA HIS A 36 9.48 -11.56 -4.54
C HIS A 36 10.21 -10.21 -4.40
N PHE A 37 9.60 -9.11 -4.85
CA PHE A 37 10.15 -7.78 -4.60
C PHE A 37 10.24 -7.48 -3.11
N LEU A 38 9.20 -7.82 -2.34
CA LEU A 38 9.18 -7.62 -0.89
C LEU A 38 10.04 -8.63 -0.11
N GLU A 39 10.36 -9.78 -0.68
CA GLU A 39 11.37 -10.71 -0.15
C GLU A 39 12.78 -10.14 -0.26
N ILE A 40 13.08 -9.47 -1.38
CA ILE A 40 14.40 -8.85 -1.62
C ILE A 40 14.55 -7.56 -0.80
N ASP A 41 13.55 -6.69 -0.81
CA ASP A 41 13.58 -5.41 -0.11
C ASP A 41 12.17 -5.05 0.39
N LYS A 42 11.96 -5.23 1.71
CA LYS A 42 10.67 -4.93 2.36
C LYS A 42 10.34 -3.44 2.34
N ASP A 43 11.33 -2.56 2.31
CA ASP A 43 11.13 -1.11 2.36
C ASP A 43 10.49 -0.58 1.05
N LEU A 44 10.46 -1.39 -0.01
CA LEU A 44 9.71 -1.07 -1.22
C LEU A 44 8.20 -0.87 -0.94
N ILE A 45 7.67 -1.42 0.15
CA ILE A 45 6.28 -1.17 0.60
C ILE A 45 5.99 0.33 0.83
N HIS A 46 7.03 1.13 1.10
CA HIS A 46 6.95 2.57 1.30
C HIS A 46 7.37 3.39 0.08
N ALA A 47 7.71 2.74 -1.05
CA ALA A 47 8.14 3.43 -2.26
C ALA A 47 7.08 4.43 -2.72
N LYS A 48 7.47 5.70 -2.89
CA LYS A 48 6.57 6.75 -3.38
C LYS A 48 6.71 6.91 -4.89
N GLY A 49 5.61 6.74 -5.59
CA GLY A 49 5.47 7.01 -7.01
C GLY A 49 4.80 8.35 -7.29
N LYS A 50 4.03 8.40 -8.39
CA LYS A 50 3.27 9.58 -8.82
C LYS A 50 2.40 10.12 -7.68
N ASN A 51 2.44 11.44 -7.47
CA ASN A 51 1.69 12.13 -6.41
C ASN A 51 1.97 11.64 -4.98
N GLY A 52 3.09 10.96 -4.76
CA GLY A 52 3.41 10.35 -3.46
C GLY A 52 2.60 9.10 -3.15
N ASN A 53 1.90 8.52 -4.14
CA ASN A 53 1.21 7.24 -3.97
C ASN A 53 2.23 6.16 -3.58
N THR A 54 1.86 5.35 -2.60
CA THR A 54 2.58 4.12 -2.22
C THR A 54 1.90 2.92 -2.89
N PRO A 55 2.52 1.72 -2.91
CA PRO A 55 1.85 0.57 -3.49
C PRO A 55 0.54 0.22 -2.76
N LEU A 56 0.39 0.54 -1.47
CA LEU A 56 -0.90 0.39 -0.78
C LEU A 56 -1.99 1.30 -1.37
N HIS A 57 -1.67 2.55 -1.71
CA HIS A 57 -2.59 3.43 -2.41
C HIS A 57 -3.02 2.86 -3.78
N ILE A 58 -2.11 2.16 -4.48
CA ILE A 58 -2.45 1.49 -5.74
C ILE A 58 -3.37 0.28 -5.49
N ILE A 59 -3.15 -0.51 -4.42
CA ILE A 59 -4.08 -1.59 -4.02
C ILE A 59 -5.47 -1.01 -3.77
N SER A 60 -5.55 0.13 -3.08
CA SER A 60 -6.80 0.85 -2.82
C SER A 60 -7.52 1.35 -4.08
N GLU A 61 -6.78 1.61 -5.16
CA GLU A 61 -7.34 2.03 -6.45
C GLU A 61 -7.83 0.82 -7.28
N VAL A 62 -7.04 -0.26 -7.32
CA VAL A 62 -7.30 -1.41 -8.21
C VAL A 62 -8.14 -2.54 -7.58
N GLY A 63 -8.22 -2.62 -6.24
CA GLY A 63 -8.91 -3.69 -5.51
C GLY A 63 -7.97 -4.77 -4.94
N ASN A 64 -8.49 -5.62 -4.03
CA ASN A 64 -7.75 -6.70 -3.36
C ASN A 64 -7.96 -8.08 -4.01
N ASN A 65 -8.18 -8.14 -5.33
CA ASN A 65 -8.53 -9.39 -6.04
C ASN A 65 -7.52 -10.54 -5.87
N ASN A 66 -6.27 -10.24 -5.51
CA ASN A 66 -5.20 -11.23 -5.38
C ASN A 66 -4.73 -11.45 -3.92
N GLY A 67 -5.43 -10.90 -2.93
CA GLY A 67 -5.05 -10.99 -1.51
C GLY A 67 -3.74 -10.27 -1.18
N LEU A 68 -3.39 -9.26 -1.99
CA LEU A 68 -2.16 -8.49 -1.80
C LEU A 68 -2.24 -7.57 -0.58
N LEU A 69 -3.41 -7.04 -0.28
CA LEU A 69 -3.65 -6.20 0.88
C LEU A 69 -3.28 -6.93 2.16
N ASP A 70 -3.79 -8.15 2.36
CA ASP A 70 -3.51 -8.98 3.53
C ASP A 70 -2.02 -9.21 3.73
N ARG A 71 -1.28 -9.39 2.63
CA ARG A 71 0.17 -9.55 2.70
C ARG A 71 0.87 -8.26 3.08
N PHE A 72 0.47 -7.13 2.50
CA PHE A 72 1.04 -5.82 2.83
C PHE A 72 0.85 -5.50 4.30
N LEU A 73 -0.36 -5.74 4.82
CA LEU A 73 -0.70 -5.50 6.23
C LEU A 73 0.04 -6.46 7.16
N LYS A 74 0.27 -7.72 6.76
CA LYS A 74 1.13 -8.65 7.51
C LYS A 74 2.60 -8.21 7.57
N ILE A 75 3.11 -7.60 6.50
CA ILE A 75 4.51 -7.14 6.44
C ILE A 75 4.69 -5.84 7.22
N CYS A 76 3.79 -4.87 7.02
CA CYS A 76 3.85 -3.56 7.66
C CYS A 76 2.43 -3.01 7.87
N PRO A 77 1.80 -3.24 9.04
CA PRO A 77 0.48 -2.69 9.36
C PRO A 77 0.47 -1.15 9.32
N GLN A 78 1.58 -0.52 9.69
CA GLN A 78 1.72 0.93 9.72
C GLN A 78 1.68 1.58 8.32
N SER A 79 1.77 0.78 7.25
CA SER A 79 1.64 1.28 5.88
C SER A 79 0.29 1.95 5.60
N ILE A 80 -0.77 1.62 6.35
CA ILE A 80 -2.10 2.26 6.28
C ILE A 80 -2.02 3.77 6.58
N ARG A 81 -1.07 4.20 7.41
CA ARG A 81 -0.87 5.60 7.81
C ARG A 81 -0.21 6.44 6.71
N ALA A 82 0.26 5.82 5.64
CA ALA A 82 0.88 6.54 4.54
C ALA A 82 -0.12 7.51 3.90
N VAL A 83 0.35 8.72 3.60
CA VAL A 83 -0.42 9.75 2.91
C VAL A 83 0.28 10.18 1.62
N THR A 84 -0.55 10.50 0.63
CA THR A 84 -0.13 11.13 -0.63
C THR A 84 0.26 12.60 -0.42
N ILE A 85 0.77 13.26 -1.46
CA ILE A 85 1.09 14.70 -1.43
C ILE A 85 -0.16 15.55 -1.11
N LYS A 86 -1.35 15.06 -1.46
CA LYS A 86 -2.64 15.72 -1.17
C LYS A 86 -3.20 15.34 0.22
N ASN A 87 -2.39 14.79 1.11
CA ASN A 87 -2.80 14.28 2.44
C ASN A 87 -3.92 13.24 2.42
N ARG A 88 -4.11 12.54 1.30
CA ARG A 88 -5.06 11.42 1.20
C ARG A 88 -4.39 10.12 1.62
N ASN A 89 -5.04 9.34 2.48
CA ASN A 89 -4.61 7.99 2.87
C ASN A 89 -5.32 6.91 2.01
N ALA A 90 -5.02 5.64 2.28
CA ALA A 90 -5.63 4.49 1.60
C ALA A 90 -7.18 4.49 1.67
N LEU A 91 -7.78 4.85 2.81
CA LEU A 91 -9.24 4.89 2.98
C LEU A 91 -9.91 5.90 2.05
N HIS A 92 -9.33 7.09 1.88
CA HIS A 92 -9.87 8.10 0.97
C HIS A 92 -9.94 7.58 -0.47
N ILE A 93 -8.88 6.89 -0.92
CA ILE A 93 -8.80 6.34 -2.27
C ILE A 93 -9.81 5.21 -2.47
N VAL A 94 -9.98 4.35 -1.47
CA VAL A 94 -10.93 3.24 -1.51
C VAL A 94 -12.37 3.73 -1.71
N VAL A 95 -12.76 4.79 -0.99
CA VAL A 95 -14.10 5.39 -1.11
C VAL A 95 -14.27 6.07 -2.47
N GLU A 96 -13.25 6.78 -2.96
CA GLU A 96 -13.28 7.44 -4.28
C GLU A 96 -13.43 6.44 -5.44
N ASN A 97 -12.91 5.21 -5.29
CA ASN A 97 -12.90 4.18 -6.33
C ASN A 97 -13.93 3.06 -6.11
N ASP A 98 -14.84 3.22 -5.15
CA ASP A 98 -15.87 2.24 -4.80
C ASP A 98 -15.32 0.81 -4.61
N ARG A 99 -14.34 0.66 -3.70
CA ARG A 99 -13.67 -0.63 -3.39
C ARG A 99 -14.09 -1.22 -2.03
N PRO A 100 -15.32 -1.74 -1.89
CA PRO A 100 -15.81 -2.25 -0.61
C PRO A 100 -14.99 -3.44 -0.07
N ASP A 101 -14.41 -4.25 -0.96
CA ASP A 101 -13.52 -5.37 -0.63
C ASP A 101 -12.26 -4.93 0.12
N VAL A 102 -11.62 -3.86 -0.34
CA VAL A 102 -10.44 -3.27 0.31
C VAL A 102 -10.87 -2.53 1.58
N LEU A 103 -12.01 -1.83 1.53
CA LEU A 103 -12.53 -1.03 2.65
C LEU A 103 -12.72 -1.89 3.90
N GLN A 104 -13.38 -3.03 3.73
CA GLN A 104 -13.69 -3.94 4.84
C GLN A 104 -12.42 -4.41 5.55
N VAL A 105 -11.40 -4.83 4.79
CA VAL A 105 -10.14 -5.31 5.35
C VAL A 105 -9.36 -4.19 6.04
N LEU A 106 -9.31 -3.00 5.44
CA LEU A 106 -8.64 -1.83 6.06
C LEU A 106 -9.32 -1.44 7.37
N ILE A 107 -10.65 -1.32 7.39
CA ILE A 107 -11.41 -1.00 8.60
C ILE A 107 -11.17 -2.05 9.68
N GLN A 108 -11.28 -3.34 9.35
CA GLN A 108 -11.04 -4.43 10.29
C GLN A 108 -9.63 -4.37 10.89
N THR A 109 -8.61 -4.06 10.08
CA THR A 109 -7.23 -3.92 10.54
C THR A 109 -7.05 -2.70 11.45
N LEU A 110 -7.75 -1.61 11.18
CA LEU A 110 -7.72 -0.40 12.01
C LEU A 110 -8.37 -0.61 13.38
N TYR A 111 -9.48 -1.35 13.46
CA TYR A 111 -10.06 -1.78 14.73
C TYR A 111 -9.09 -2.67 15.52
N GLN A 112 -8.44 -3.64 14.86
CA GLN A 112 -7.48 -4.53 15.52
C GLN A 112 -6.21 -3.82 16.01
N SER A 113 -5.83 -2.73 15.37
CA SER A 113 -4.63 -1.95 15.72
C SER A 113 -4.89 -0.86 16.75
N GLY A 114 -6.11 -0.75 17.30
CA GLY A 114 -6.50 0.27 18.28
C GLY A 114 -6.45 1.71 17.74
N TRP A 115 -6.43 1.87 16.41
CA TRP A 115 -6.28 3.19 15.79
C TRP A 115 -7.52 4.08 15.96
N LEU A 116 -8.70 3.45 16.06
CA LEU A 116 -9.96 4.14 16.31
C LEU A 116 -10.20 4.44 17.80
N ASP A 117 -9.45 3.81 18.70
CA ASP A 117 -9.57 4.04 20.16
C ASP A 117 -9.04 5.43 20.56
N GLY A 118 -8.26 6.08 19.68
CA GLY A 118 -7.74 7.44 19.85
C GLY A 118 -8.59 8.56 19.25
N ILE A 119 -9.69 8.25 18.54
CA ILE A 119 -10.58 9.26 17.90
C ILE A 119 -11.90 9.41 18.69
N GLY A 120 -11.97 8.86 19.90
CA GLY A 120 -13.20 8.74 20.66
C GLY A 120 -13.05 8.95 22.15
N TYR A 121 -12.36 10.00 22.62
CA TYR A 121 -12.67 10.63 23.90
C TYR A 121 -12.32 12.13 23.85
N CYS A 122 -13.20 12.91 23.24
CA CYS A 122 -13.52 14.20 23.84
C CYS A 122 -14.19 13.85 25.18
N LYS A 123 -13.40 13.72 26.26
CA LYS A 123 -13.97 13.76 27.61
C LYS A 123 -14.49 15.18 27.78
N THR A 124 -15.81 15.34 27.65
CA THR A 124 -16.54 16.37 28.37
C THR A 124 -16.13 16.28 29.85
N VAL A 125 -15.28 17.20 30.27
CA VAL A 125 -15.31 17.77 31.62
C VAL A 125 -16.06 19.09 31.53
#